data_AF-A0A4Y2IIC5-F1
#
_entry.id   AF-A0A4Y2IIC5-F1
#
_cell.length_a   1.000
_cell.length_b   1.000
_cell.length_c   1.000
_cell.angle_alpha   90.00
_cell.angle_beta   90.00
_cell.angle_gamma   90.00
#
_symmetry.space_group_name_H-M   'P 1'
#
loop_
_entity.id
_entity.type
_entity.pdbx_description
1 polymer ?
#
loop_
_entity_poly.entity_id
_entity_poly.type
_entity_poly.pdbx_seq_one_letter_code
_entity_poly.pdbx_strand_id
1 'polypeptide(L)'
;FSGDLTERYTFWNSFAYGFTFWLLLYGTNQSTIQRFLSVGNLKKAQQALILSIPFLMCFAVFTLWDGIALYALFHDCDPMEDERVKLRSADQLMPYGILYIFGNIPGITGLCIAGVFSASLGALSSAVNALANITVEDFIKPFCCFKKISDTWMTFIAKLLAVGYTGLILLMALVASSFRSILEAATIVYCMITAPILGMYLLGMFTTTANEQGTLIGLLMGVTLYAWAGFGNYITKPEITTLPRNTTGCHTNSSVDLLSVSTEAIVIENVPEVLHLTRDEESGIFTVYKLSYMWLPLFSVVITLVVGYVASSLLKYKWTSNDNTGLERNNFPNSEDSEVRL
;
A
#
# COMPACT_ATOMS: atom_id res chain seq x y z
N PHE A 1 3.88 10.52 -23.97
CA PHE A 1 2.70 9.92 -23.30
C PHE A 1 2.37 8.60 -24.01
N SER A 2 3.12 7.55 -23.71
CA SER A 2 2.83 6.19 -24.18
C SER A 2 1.52 5.69 -23.55
N GLY A 3 0.71 4.99 -24.34
CA GLY A 3 -0.52 4.33 -23.88
C GLY A 3 -0.30 2.85 -23.56
N ASP A 4 0.95 2.38 -23.55
CA ASP A 4 1.27 1.00 -23.27
C ASP A 4 1.00 0.67 -21.79
N LEU A 5 0.25 -0.40 -21.56
CA LEU A 5 -0.12 -0.86 -20.22
C LEU A 5 1.00 -1.68 -19.55
N THR A 6 1.97 -2.14 -20.33
CA THR A 6 3.12 -2.93 -19.86
C THR A 6 4.29 -2.06 -19.41
N GLU A 7 4.38 -0.82 -19.91
CA GLU A 7 5.40 0.12 -19.45
C GLU A 7 5.24 0.42 -17.95
N ARG A 8 6.34 0.26 -17.21
CA ARG A 8 6.35 0.31 -15.74
C ARG A 8 5.85 1.64 -15.19
N TYR A 9 6.32 2.76 -15.73
CA TYR A 9 5.90 4.11 -15.34
C TYR A 9 5.55 4.94 -16.57
N THR A 10 4.27 5.29 -16.70
CA THR A 10 3.75 6.22 -17.69
C THR A 10 2.92 7.27 -16.97
N PHE A 11 2.73 8.43 -17.59
CA PHE A 11 1.85 9.45 -17.03
C PHE A 11 0.46 8.88 -16.66
N TRP A 12 -0.12 8.05 -17.54
CA TRP A 12 -1.44 7.48 -17.34
C TRP A 12 -1.50 6.50 -16.19
N ASN A 13 -0.54 5.56 -16.12
CA ASN A 13 -0.54 4.57 -15.05
C ASN A 13 -0.23 5.20 -13.69
N SER A 14 0.62 6.24 -13.67
CA SER A 14 1.02 6.94 -12.46
C SER A 14 -0.09 7.86 -11.96
N PHE A 15 -0.81 8.50 -12.87
CA PHE A 15 -2.01 9.27 -12.53
C PHE A 15 -3.12 8.37 -11.99
N ALA A 16 -3.40 7.25 -12.67
CA ALA A 16 -4.40 6.27 -12.22
C ALA A 16 -4.07 5.72 -10.83
N TYR A 17 -2.82 5.28 -10.64
CA TYR A 17 -2.30 4.82 -9.35
C TYR A 17 -2.45 5.91 -8.28
N GLY A 18 -1.94 7.12 -8.54
CA GLY A 18 -1.98 8.22 -7.59
C GLY A 18 -3.40 8.59 -7.18
N PHE A 19 -4.32 8.70 -8.15
CA PHE A 19 -5.73 8.96 -7.88
C PHE A 19 -6.35 7.89 -6.97
N THR A 20 -6.19 6.61 -7.31
CA THR A 20 -6.72 5.50 -6.50
C THR A 20 -6.07 5.43 -5.12
N PHE A 21 -4.75 5.61 -5.04
CA PHE A 21 -3.98 5.56 -3.80
C PHE A 21 -4.35 6.68 -2.83
N TRP A 22 -4.53 7.91 -3.31
CA TRP A 22 -4.93 9.03 -2.44
C TRP A 22 -6.39 8.90 -1.99
N LEU A 23 -7.30 8.46 -2.86
CA LEU A 23 -8.69 8.16 -2.47
C LEU A 23 -8.74 7.10 -1.37
N LEU A 24 -7.95 6.05 -1.50
CA LEU A 24 -7.78 5.02 -0.49
C LEU A 24 -7.26 5.60 0.83
N LEU A 25 -6.16 6.34 0.77
CA LEU A 25 -5.45 6.82 1.95
C LEU A 25 -6.31 7.77 2.80
N TYR A 26 -7.16 8.57 2.17
CA TYR A 26 -8.05 9.49 2.87
C TYR A 26 -9.45 8.91 3.12
N GLY A 27 -9.94 8.01 2.26
CA GLY A 27 -11.30 7.49 2.32
C GLY A 27 -11.48 6.24 3.17
N THR A 28 -10.49 5.35 3.22
CA THR A 28 -10.64 4.03 3.87
C THR A 28 -9.58 3.75 4.94
N ASN A 29 -8.52 4.55 5.04
CA ASN A 29 -7.47 4.32 6.02
C ASN A 29 -7.94 4.72 7.43
N GLN A 30 -7.91 3.75 8.34
CA GLN A 30 -8.35 3.95 9.71
C GLN A 30 -7.60 5.08 10.44
N SER A 31 -6.29 5.18 10.24
CA SER A 31 -5.51 6.24 10.90
C SER A 31 -5.96 7.63 10.48
N THR A 32 -6.42 7.79 9.25
CA THR A 32 -6.90 9.07 8.71
C THR A 32 -8.31 9.36 9.22
N ILE A 33 -9.20 8.36 9.21
CA ILE A 33 -10.56 8.47 9.72
C ILE A 33 -10.56 8.84 11.21
N GLN A 34 -9.72 8.20 12.02
CA GLN A 34 -9.58 8.53 13.45
C GLN A 34 -9.16 9.98 13.69
N ARG A 35 -8.28 10.53 12.84
CA ARG A 35 -7.89 11.95 12.91
C ARG A 35 -9.07 12.87 12.62
N PHE A 36 -9.93 12.53 11.65
CA PHE A 36 -11.14 13.30 11.37
C PHE A 36 -12.15 13.25 12.52
N LEU A 37 -12.35 12.08 13.13
CA LEU A 37 -13.27 11.89 14.26
C LEU A 37 -12.80 12.60 15.54
N SER A 38 -11.50 12.87 15.66
CA SER A 38 -10.93 13.61 16.79
C SER A 38 -11.16 15.13 16.69
N VAL A 39 -11.61 15.63 15.54
CA VAL A 39 -11.91 17.05 15.33
C VAL A 39 -13.36 17.31 15.72
N GLY A 40 -13.58 18.30 16.59
CA GLY A 40 -14.91 18.53 17.18
C GLY A 40 -16.05 18.90 16.22
N ASN A 41 -15.77 19.23 14.94
CA ASN A 41 -16.80 19.62 13.95
C ASN A 41 -16.40 19.21 12.52
N LEU A 42 -17.38 18.84 11.70
CA LEU A 42 -17.18 18.47 10.28
C LEU A 42 -16.47 19.57 9.47
N LYS A 43 -16.90 20.84 9.62
CA LYS A 43 -16.27 21.96 8.89
C LYS A 43 -14.79 22.11 9.22
N LYS A 44 -14.40 21.90 10.48
CA LYS A 44 -12.99 21.96 10.90
C LYS A 44 -12.19 20.78 10.35
N ALA A 45 -12.78 19.58 10.28
CA ALA A 45 -12.15 18.42 9.66
C ALA A 45 -11.91 18.64 8.16
N GLN A 46 -12.88 19.20 7.44
CA GLN A 46 -12.74 19.57 6.03
C GLN A 46 -11.65 20.64 5.81
N GLN A 47 -11.62 21.67 6.66
CA GLN A 47 -10.57 22.69 6.61
C GLN A 47 -9.18 22.10 6.88
N ALA A 48 -9.06 21.18 7.84
CA ALA A 48 -7.80 20.48 8.11
C ALA A 48 -7.34 19.63 6.91
N LEU A 49 -8.27 18.96 6.23
CA LEU A 49 -7.97 18.20 5.02
C LEU A 49 -7.47 19.13 3.89
N ILE A 50 -8.19 20.22 3.62
CA ILE A 50 -7.79 21.20 2.58
C ILE A 50 -6.45 21.83 2.91
N LEU A 51 -6.19 22.15 4.19
CA LEU A 51 -4.92 22.68 4.66
C LEU A 51 -3.77 21.68 4.49
N SER A 52 -4.03 20.37 4.55
CA SER A 52 -2.99 19.35 4.35
C SER A 52 -2.47 19.27 2.91
N ILE A 53 -3.29 19.64 1.92
CA ILE A 53 -2.94 19.58 0.49
C ILE A 53 -1.71 20.42 0.13
N PRO A 54 -1.61 21.73 0.45
CA PRO A 54 -0.42 22.50 0.12
C PRO A 54 0.86 21.98 0.80
N PHE A 55 0.77 21.47 2.03
CA PHE A 55 1.92 20.85 2.71
C PHE A 55 2.37 19.58 1.99
N LEU A 56 1.42 18.74 1.55
CA LEU A 56 1.72 17.55 0.78
C LEU A 56 2.34 17.87 -0.58
N MET A 57 1.80 18.88 -1.29
CA MET A 57 2.35 19.33 -2.56
C MET A 57 3.77 19.87 -2.41
N CYS A 58 4.02 20.64 -1.35
CA CYS A 58 5.36 21.13 -1.02
C CYS A 58 6.34 19.98 -0.77
N PHE A 59 5.94 19.00 0.05
CA PHE A 59 6.74 17.80 0.31
C PHE A 59 7.02 16.97 -0.96
N ALA A 60 6.04 16.84 -1.86
CA ALA A 60 6.21 16.15 -3.13
C ALA A 60 7.23 16.85 -4.04
N VAL A 61 7.19 18.18 -4.11
CA VAL A 61 8.18 18.97 -4.89
C VAL A 61 9.58 18.77 -4.35
N PHE A 62 9.78 18.80 -3.02
CA PHE A 62 11.08 18.51 -2.42
C PHE A 62 11.57 17.09 -2.73
N THR A 63 10.69 16.10 -2.63
CA THR A 63 11.06 14.70 -2.94
C THR A 63 11.51 14.54 -4.40
N LEU A 64 10.82 15.20 -5.34
CA LEU A 64 11.22 15.20 -6.75
C LEU A 64 12.56 15.92 -6.97
N TRP A 65 12.74 17.05 -6.29
CA TRP A 65 13.98 17.82 -6.35
C TRP A 65 15.17 17.00 -5.83
N ASP A 66 15.02 16.31 -4.71
CA ASP A 66 16.06 15.47 -4.14
C ASP A 66 16.44 14.31 -5.08
N GLY A 67 15.45 13.71 -5.76
CA GLY A 67 15.69 12.69 -6.78
C GLY A 67 16.51 13.21 -7.97
N ILE A 68 16.19 14.41 -8.46
CA ILE A 68 16.95 15.06 -9.55
C ILE A 68 18.36 15.43 -9.08
N ALA A 69 18.50 15.96 -7.85
CA ALA A 69 19.78 16.32 -7.27
C ALA A 69 20.70 15.09 -7.11
N LEU A 70 20.16 13.96 -6.63
CA LEU A 70 20.90 12.70 -6.54
C LEU A 70 21.30 12.18 -7.92
N TYR A 71 20.41 12.26 -8.91
CA TYR A 71 20.73 11.87 -10.28
C TYR A 71 21.85 12.72 -10.86
N ALA A 72 21.79 14.05 -10.70
CA ALA A 72 22.83 14.95 -11.18
C ALA A 72 24.18 14.72 -10.48
N LEU A 73 24.16 14.34 -9.21
CA LEU A 73 25.36 14.04 -8.43
C LEU A 73 26.04 12.73 -8.88
N PHE A 74 25.25 11.69 -9.17
CA PHE A 74 25.74 10.35 -9.51
C PHE A 74 25.63 10.01 -11.00
N HIS A 75 25.45 11.00 -11.87
CA HIS A 75 25.33 10.80 -13.31
C HIS A 75 26.59 10.17 -13.92
N ASP A 76 27.77 10.62 -13.51
CA ASP A 76 29.05 10.21 -14.09
C ASP A 76 29.70 9.02 -13.36
N CYS A 77 29.28 8.77 -12.13
CA CYS A 77 29.73 7.65 -11.30
C CYS A 77 28.54 7.10 -10.50
N ASP A 78 27.96 6.00 -10.99
CA ASP A 78 26.88 5.31 -10.29
C ASP A 78 27.44 4.46 -9.11
N PRO A 79 27.13 4.80 -7.85
CA PRO A 79 27.59 4.05 -6.68
C PRO A 79 26.99 2.64 -6.57
N MET A 80 25.96 2.30 -7.38
CA MET A 80 25.39 0.97 -7.46
C MET A 80 26.25 -0.01 -8.27
N GLU A 81 27.06 0.50 -9.21
CA GLU A 81 27.97 -0.30 -10.04
C GLU A 81 29.43 -0.20 -9.59
N ASP A 82 29.75 0.75 -8.71
CA ASP A 82 31.07 0.84 -8.09
C ASP A 82 31.33 -0.34 -7.13
N GLU A 83 32.33 -1.17 -7.49
CA GLU A 83 32.78 -2.30 -6.68
C GLU A 83 33.27 -1.93 -5.27
N ARG A 84 33.53 -0.65 -5.01
CA ARG A 84 34.00 -0.15 -3.70
C ARG A 84 32.87 0.06 -2.71
N VAL A 85 31.72 0.55 -3.19
CA VAL A 85 30.60 0.96 -2.33
C VAL A 85 29.52 -0.13 -2.26
N LYS A 86 29.41 -0.98 -3.30
CA LYS A 86 28.49 -2.14 -3.38
C LYS A 86 27.13 -1.90 -2.72
N LEU A 87 26.39 -0.91 -3.21
CA LEU A 87 25.00 -0.72 -2.76
C LEU A 87 24.13 -1.90 -3.22
N ARG A 88 23.37 -2.47 -2.30
CA ARG A 88 22.50 -3.63 -2.58
C ARG A 88 21.14 -3.22 -3.12
N SER A 89 20.67 -2.02 -2.77
CA SER A 89 19.35 -1.50 -3.18
C SER A 89 19.42 -0.02 -3.53
N ALA A 90 18.60 0.39 -4.49
CA ALA A 90 18.40 1.81 -4.82
C ALA A 90 17.86 2.61 -3.61
N ASP A 91 17.21 1.96 -2.66
CA ASP A 91 16.70 2.59 -1.43
C ASP A 91 17.83 3.13 -0.53
N GLN A 92 19.07 2.66 -0.71
CA GLN A 92 20.25 3.10 0.05
C GLN A 92 20.91 4.35 -0.54
N LEU A 93 20.52 4.76 -1.75
CA LEU A 93 21.15 5.86 -2.48
C LEU A 93 20.97 7.21 -1.77
N MET A 94 19.79 7.47 -1.21
CA MET A 94 19.52 8.71 -0.48
C MET A 94 20.35 8.82 0.82
N PRO A 95 20.33 7.83 1.73
CA PRO A 95 21.22 7.83 2.90
C PRO A 95 22.70 7.95 2.53
N TYR A 96 23.13 7.28 1.46
CA TYR A 96 24.50 7.39 0.95
C TYR A 96 24.82 8.81 0.45
N GLY A 97 23.92 9.43 -0.31
CA GLY A 97 24.06 10.80 -0.79
C GLY A 97 24.18 11.82 0.35
N ILE A 98 23.40 11.67 1.43
CA ILE A 98 23.51 12.50 2.64
C ILE A 98 24.91 12.39 3.23
N LEU A 99 25.43 11.17 3.37
CA LEU A 99 26.78 10.93 3.89
C LEU A 99 27.86 11.49 2.97
N TYR A 100 27.68 11.35 1.65
CA TYR A 100 28.62 11.84 0.65
C TYR A 100 28.71 13.38 0.65
N ILE A 101 27.58 14.08 0.71
CA ILE A 101 27.51 15.56 0.67
C ILE A 101 27.91 16.17 2.02
N PHE A 102 27.35 15.65 3.12
CA PHE A 102 27.46 16.27 4.44
C PHE A 102 28.47 15.58 5.37
N GLY A 103 29.18 14.55 4.91
CA GLY A 103 30.14 13.79 5.72
C GLY A 103 31.23 14.65 6.38
N ASN A 104 31.62 15.75 5.73
CA ASN A 104 32.63 16.67 6.26
C ASN A 104 32.07 17.69 7.28
N ILE A 105 30.76 17.77 7.46
CA ILE A 105 30.12 18.73 8.37
C ILE A 105 29.56 17.98 9.58
N PRO A 106 30.23 18.08 10.76
CA PRO A 106 29.79 17.35 11.94
C PRO A 106 28.37 17.80 12.36
N GLY A 107 27.53 16.83 12.69
CA GLY A 107 26.16 17.06 13.22
C GLY A 107 25.05 17.10 12.17
N ILE A 108 25.29 17.61 10.95
CA ILE A 108 24.24 17.72 9.92
C ILE A 108 23.75 16.33 9.47
N THR A 109 24.68 15.42 9.16
CA THR A 109 24.35 14.04 8.80
C THR A 109 23.51 13.35 9.89
N GLY A 110 23.88 13.55 11.15
CA GLY A 110 23.14 13.01 12.29
C GLY A 110 21.73 13.60 12.41
N LEU A 111 21.58 14.91 12.17
CA LEU A 111 20.28 15.58 12.17
C LEU A 111 19.37 15.05 11.05
N CYS A 112 19.90 14.86 9.84
CA CYS A 112 19.16 14.28 8.71
C CYS A 112 18.68 12.86 9.02
N ILE A 113 19.58 11.99 9.49
CA ILE A 113 19.26 10.60 9.85
C ILE A 113 18.24 10.56 10.99
N ALA A 114 18.38 11.41 12.01
CA ALA A 114 17.42 11.52 13.11
C ALA A 114 16.02 11.94 12.61
N GLY A 115 15.95 12.85 11.63
CA GLY A 115 14.70 13.24 10.97
C GLY A 115 14.02 12.08 10.26
N VAL A 116 14.78 11.28 9.50
CA VAL A 116 14.27 10.07 8.82
C VAL A 116 13.72 9.06 9.82
N PHE A 117 14.43 8.81 10.92
CA PHE A 117 13.94 7.95 11.99
C PHE A 117 12.67 8.53 12.64
N SER A 118 12.65 9.82 12.97
CA SER A 118 11.48 10.48 13.56
C SER A 118 10.23 10.34 12.68
N ALA A 119 10.35 10.59 11.38
CA ALA A 119 9.26 10.42 10.42
C ALA A 119 8.78 8.96 10.35
N SER A 120 9.73 8.01 10.31
CA SER A 120 9.42 6.57 10.24
C SER A 120 8.73 6.06 11.51
N LEU A 121 9.23 6.44 12.69
CA LEU A 121 8.62 6.09 13.98
C LEU A 121 7.23 6.72 14.14
N GLY A 122 7.02 7.94 13.63
CA GLY A 122 5.72 8.60 13.62
C GLY A 122 4.68 7.83 12.79
N ALA A 123 5.06 7.39 11.58
CA ALA A 123 4.20 6.57 10.73
C ALA A 123 3.91 5.20 11.37
N LEU A 124 4.94 4.54 11.91
CA LEU A 124 4.82 3.26 12.61
C LEU A 124 3.87 3.34 13.81
N SER A 125 4.02 4.37 14.65
CA SER A 125 3.17 4.61 15.82
C SER A 125 1.69 4.76 15.42
N SER A 126 1.42 5.54 14.37
CA SER A 126 0.06 5.76 13.86
C SER A 126 -0.58 4.46 13.34
N ALA A 127 0.19 3.65 12.61
CA ALA A 127 -0.27 2.36 12.07
C ALA A 127 -0.54 1.32 13.16
N VAL A 128 0.39 1.17 14.12
CA VAL A 128 0.26 0.23 15.25
C VAL A 128 -0.92 0.63 16.15
N ASN A 129 -1.10 1.92 16.42
CA ASN A 129 -2.24 2.40 17.20
C ASN A 129 -3.58 2.14 16.48
N ALA A 130 -3.65 2.38 15.17
CA ALA A 130 -4.84 2.08 14.40
C ALA A 130 -5.17 0.58 14.42
N LEU A 131 -4.16 -0.28 14.24
CA LEU A 131 -4.32 -1.74 14.25
C LEU A 131 -4.77 -2.25 15.62
N ALA A 132 -4.16 -1.77 16.71
CA ALA A 132 -4.56 -2.13 18.07
C ALA A 132 -6.01 -1.73 18.35
N ASN A 133 -6.43 -0.53 17.94
CA ASN A 133 -7.80 -0.05 18.13
C ASN A 133 -8.81 -0.84 17.29
N ILE A 134 -8.49 -1.16 16.03
CA ILE A 134 -9.33 -2.03 15.19
C ILE A 134 -9.50 -3.40 15.86
N THR A 135 -8.42 -4.02 16.32
CA THR A 135 -8.50 -5.35 16.96
C THR A 135 -9.37 -5.31 18.22
N VAL A 136 -9.28 -4.25 19.03
CA VAL A 136 -10.10 -4.11 20.22
C VAL A 136 -11.58 -3.88 19.89
N GLU A 137 -11.89 -2.94 19.00
CA GLU A 137 -13.27 -2.55 18.69
C GLU A 137 -14.00 -3.58 17.80
N ASP A 138 -13.31 -4.17 16.83
CA ASP A 138 -13.95 -5.04 15.82
C ASP A 138 -13.89 -6.53 16.19
N PHE A 139 -12.89 -6.96 16.96
CA PHE A 139 -12.76 -8.37 17.36
C PHE A 139 -13.02 -8.56 18.85
N ILE A 140 -12.29 -7.89 19.75
CA ILE A 140 -12.36 -8.20 21.19
C ILE A 140 -13.71 -7.81 21.78
N LYS A 141 -14.21 -6.61 21.48
CA LYS A 141 -15.44 -6.08 22.07
C LYS A 141 -16.70 -6.88 21.65
N PRO A 142 -16.90 -7.28 20.38
CA PRO A 142 -18.02 -8.12 20.00
C PRO A 142 -17.97 -9.54 20.60
N PHE A 143 -16.79 -10.14 20.72
CA PHE A 143 -16.67 -11.47 21.37
C PHE A 143 -16.89 -11.42 22.89
N CYS A 144 -16.83 -10.23 23.51
CA CYS A 144 -17.06 -10.02 24.94
C CYS A 144 -18.50 -9.62 25.30
N CYS A 145 -19.48 -9.92 24.44
CA CYS A 145 -20.92 -9.57 24.47
C CYS A 145 -21.64 -9.58 25.85
N PHE A 146 -21.09 -10.19 26.90
CA PHE A 146 -21.75 -10.35 28.20
C PHE A 146 -21.14 -9.54 29.36
N LYS A 147 -20.11 -8.71 29.14
CA LYS A 147 -19.51 -7.90 30.22
C LYS A 147 -19.20 -6.50 29.72
N LYS A 148 -19.75 -5.46 30.38
CA LYS A 148 -19.25 -4.08 30.21
C LYS A 148 -17.79 -4.05 30.66
N ILE A 149 -16.87 -4.12 29.71
CA ILE A 149 -15.44 -3.96 29.98
C ILE A 149 -15.21 -2.48 30.30
N SER A 150 -14.40 -2.21 31.33
CA SER A 150 -14.01 -0.86 31.66
C SER A 150 -13.06 -0.29 30.60
N ASP A 151 -13.21 0.99 30.25
CA ASP A 151 -12.36 1.67 29.27
C ASP A 151 -10.86 1.58 29.58
N THR A 152 -10.49 1.53 30.87
CA THR A 152 -9.11 1.33 31.32
C THR A 152 -8.57 -0.05 30.94
N TRP A 153 -9.38 -1.09 31.03
CA TRP A 153 -9.00 -2.45 30.62
C TRP A 153 -8.87 -2.56 29.11
N MET A 154 -9.77 -1.93 28.34
CA MET A 154 -9.66 -1.88 26.88
C MET A 154 -8.39 -1.17 26.43
N THR A 155 -8.05 -0.05 27.08
CA THR A 155 -6.81 0.69 26.83
C THR A 155 -5.57 -0.14 27.17
N PHE A 156 -5.60 -0.90 28.26
CA PHE A 156 -4.51 -1.79 28.64
C PHE A 156 -4.28 -2.90 27.59
N ILE A 157 -5.36 -3.52 27.11
CA ILE A 157 -5.30 -4.53 26.05
C ILE A 157 -4.76 -3.93 24.75
N ALA A 158 -5.25 -2.75 24.34
CA ALA A 158 -4.74 -2.05 23.16
C ALA A 158 -3.23 -1.79 23.24
N LYS A 159 -2.72 -1.37 24.41
CA LYS A 159 -1.28 -1.16 24.65
C LYS A 159 -0.48 -2.47 24.55
N LEU A 160 -1.01 -3.57 25.09
CA LEU A 160 -0.36 -4.88 25.00
C LEU A 160 -0.30 -5.37 23.54
N LEU A 161 -1.40 -5.22 22.80
CA LEU A 161 -1.47 -5.53 21.38
C LEU A 161 -0.49 -4.67 20.57
N ALA A 162 -0.38 -3.38 20.87
CA ALA A 162 0.56 -2.48 20.20
C ALA A 162 2.02 -2.95 20.36
N VAL A 163 2.41 -3.39 21.55
CA VAL A 163 3.74 -3.99 21.78
C VAL A 163 3.91 -5.27 20.96
N GLY A 164 2.90 -6.15 20.96
CA GLY A 164 2.91 -7.39 20.17
C GLY A 164 3.05 -7.14 18.67
N TYR A 165 2.28 -6.22 18.10
CA TYR A 165 2.37 -5.84 16.68
C TYR A 165 3.71 -5.21 16.34
N THR A 166 4.28 -4.39 17.22
CA THR A 166 5.63 -3.84 17.01
C THR A 166 6.68 -4.96 16.94
N GLY A 167 6.58 -5.97 17.81
CA GLY A 167 7.44 -7.16 17.74
C GLY A 167 7.28 -7.94 16.42
N LEU A 168 6.05 -8.10 15.92
CA LEU A 168 5.79 -8.74 14.63
C LEU A 168 6.36 -7.94 13.46
N ILE A 169 6.24 -6.61 13.49
CA ILE A 169 6.80 -5.73 12.46
C ILE A 169 8.33 -5.83 12.43
N LEU A 170 8.99 -5.93 13.59
CA LEU A 170 10.45 -6.17 13.65
C LEU A 170 10.85 -7.50 13.01
N LEU A 171 10.07 -8.57 13.22
CA LEU A 171 10.31 -9.85 12.55
C LEU A 171 10.12 -9.74 11.02
N MET A 172 9.08 -9.04 10.57
CA MET A 172 8.85 -8.81 9.14
C MET A 172 9.93 -7.94 8.50
N ALA A 173 10.54 -7.02 9.24
CA ALA A 173 11.66 -6.21 8.75
C ALA A 173 12.87 -7.08 8.36
N LEU A 174 13.12 -8.19 9.07
CA LEU A 174 14.18 -9.14 8.71
C LEU A 174 13.90 -9.82 7.37
N VAL A 175 12.64 -10.21 7.13
CA VAL A 175 12.22 -10.81 5.85
C VAL A 175 12.30 -9.80 4.72
N ALA A 176 11.90 -8.55 4.98
CA ALA A 176 11.92 -7.46 3.99
C ALA A 176 13.33 -7.15 3.47
N SER A 177 14.39 -7.45 4.22
CA SER A 177 15.79 -7.30 3.78
C SER A 177 16.16 -8.19 2.58
N SER A 178 15.35 -9.20 2.28
CA SER A 178 15.53 -10.09 1.13
C SER A 178 14.82 -9.59 -0.13
N PHE A 179 14.01 -8.53 -0.05
CA PHE A 179 13.28 -7.99 -1.20
C PHE A 179 14.18 -7.14 -2.09
N ARG A 180 13.94 -7.22 -3.41
CA ARG A 180 14.69 -6.47 -4.43
C ARG A 180 14.32 -4.99 -4.42
N SER A 181 13.02 -4.70 -4.36
CA SER A 181 12.49 -3.35 -4.19
C SER A 181 11.43 -3.42 -3.10
N ILE A 182 11.75 -2.80 -1.96
CA ILE A 182 10.85 -2.77 -0.80
C ILE A 182 9.60 -1.96 -1.15
N LEU A 183 9.77 -0.86 -1.90
CA LEU A 183 8.67 0.01 -2.33
C LEU A 183 7.65 -0.75 -3.18
N GLU A 184 8.09 -1.48 -4.21
CA GLU A 184 7.20 -2.27 -5.08
C GLU A 184 6.44 -3.34 -4.29
N ALA A 185 7.15 -4.12 -3.46
CA ALA A 185 6.55 -5.15 -2.64
C ALA A 185 5.52 -4.58 -1.64
N ALA A 186 5.85 -3.47 -0.98
CA ALA A 186 4.95 -2.81 -0.04
C ALA A 186 3.69 -2.28 -0.73
N THR A 187 3.82 -1.67 -1.91
CA THR A 187 2.68 -1.19 -2.69
C THR A 187 1.76 -2.33 -3.10
N ILE A 188 2.31 -3.45 -3.59
CA ILE A 188 1.50 -4.61 -4.00
C ILE A 188 0.70 -5.15 -2.81
N VAL A 189 1.35 -5.42 -1.68
CA VAL A 189 0.68 -5.97 -0.49
C VAL A 189 -0.35 -4.99 0.07
N TYR A 190 -0.01 -3.70 0.15
CA TYR A 190 -0.91 -2.68 0.67
C TYR A 190 -2.17 -2.55 -0.19
N CYS A 191 -2.02 -2.39 -1.50
CA CYS A 191 -3.15 -2.18 -2.41
C CYS A 191 -3.99 -3.44 -2.62
N MET A 192 -3.43 -4.64 -2.45
CA MET A 192 -4.16 -5.91 -2.59
C MET A 192 -5.41 -6.00 -1.70
N ILE A 193 -5.30 -5.50 -0.46
CA ILE A 193 -6.41 -5.55 0.50
C ILE A 193 -7.24 -4.27 0.40
N THR A 194 -6.55 -3.14 0.30
CA THR A 194 -7.18 -1.84 0.48
C THR A 194 -7.97 -1.39 -0.76
N ALA A 195 -7.49 -1.70 -1.98
CA ALA A 195 -8.17 -1.29 -3.22
C ALA A 195 -9.56 -1.96 -3.39
N PRO A 196 -9.72 -3.29 -3.20
CA PRO A 196 -11.06 -3.91 -3.14
C PRO A 196 -11.99 -3.30 -2.09
N ILE A 197 -11.46 -2.96 -0.90
CA ILE A 197 -12.24 -2.32 0.16
C ILE A 197 -12.76 -0.96 -0.30
N LEU A 198 -11.95 -0.15 -0.99
CA LEU A 198 -12.43 1.10 -1.60
C LEU A 198 -13.57 0.83 -2.60
N GLY A 199 -13.45 -0.20 -3.43
CA GLY A 199 -14.53 -0.61 -4.34
C GLY A 199 -15.84 -0.95 -3.59
N MET A 200 -15.74 -1.65 -2.46
CA MET A 200 -16.89 -1.94 -1.58
C MET A 200 -17.52 -0.65 -1.02
N TYR A 201 -16.73 0.28 -0.49
CA TYR A 201 -17.24 1.56 0.04
C TYR A 201 -17.94 2.38 -1.05
N LEU A 202 -17.33 2.47 -2.24
CA LEU A 202 -17.91 3.17 -3.37
C LEU A 202 -19.22 2.51 -3.82
N LEU A 203 -19.29 1.17 -3.85
CA LEU A 203 -20.52 0.44 -4.18
C LEU A 203 -21.64 0.80 -3.20
N GLY A 204 -21.36 0.77 -1.89
CA GLY A 204 -22.34 1.11 -0.85
C GLY A 204 -22.76 2.58 -0.84
N MET A 205 -21.86 3.49 -1.24
CA MET A 205 -22.16 4.93 -1.30
C MET A 205 -23.00 5.31 -2.54
N PHE A 206 -22.69 4.73 -3.70
CA PHE A 206 -23.27 5.14 -4.97
C PHE A 206 -24.40 4.26 -5.47
N THR A 207 -24.68 3.13 -4.83
CA THR A 207 -25.77 2.23 -5.23
C THR A 207 -26.66 1.86 -4.06
N THR A 208 -27.97 1.81 -4.30
CA THR A 208 -28.98 1.38 -3.32
C THR A 208 -29.41 -0.08 -3.50
N THR A 209 -28.88 -0.75 -4.53
CA THR A 209 -29.24 -2.12 -4.92
C THR A 209 -28.21 -3.16 -4.50
N ALA A 210 -27.11 -2.74 -3.87
CA ALA A 210 -26.05 -3.65 -3.43
C ALA A 210 -26.47 -4.43 -2.18
N ASN A 211 -26.28 -5.75 -2.22
CA ASN A 211 -26.58 -6.66 -1.13
C ASN A 211 -25.26 -7.13 -0.48
N GLU A 212 -25.29 -7.47 0.81
CA GLU A 212 -24.12 -7.95 1.57
C GLU A 212 -23.38 -9.10 0.86
N GLN A 213 -24.10 -10.13 0.44
CA GLN A 213 -23.53 -11.30 -0.23
C GLN A 213 -22.88 -10.95 -1.58
N GLY A 214 -23.50 -10.08 -2.38
CA GLY A 214 -22.95 -9.69 -3.68
C GLY A 214 -21.69 -8.83 -3.52
N THR A 215 -21.71 -7.90 -2.57
CA THR A 215 -20.56 -7.08 -2.21
C THR A 215 -19.39 -7.93 -1.70
N LEU A 216 -19.65 -8.96 -0.88
CA LEU A 216 -18.62 -9.89 -0.41
C LEU A 216 -17.98 -10.69 -1.56
N ILE A 217 -18.78 -11.15 -2.53
CA ILE A 217 -18.25 -11.82 -3.74
C ILE A 217 -17.36 -10.87 -4.54
N GLY A 218 -17.78 -9.62 -4.74
CA GLY A 218 -16.97 -8.60 -5.42
C GLY A 218 -15.67 -8.29 -4.69
N LEU A 219 -15.68 -8.24 -3.36
CA LEU A 219 -14.48 -8.05 -2.55
C LEU A 219 -13.50 -9.22 -2.74
N LEU A 220 -13.97 -10.45 -2.55
CA LEU A 220 -13.13 -11.65 -2.66
C LEU A 220 -12.53 -11.79 -4.06
N MET A 221 -13.33 -11.58 -5.11
CA MET A 221 -12.83 -11.61 -6.49
C MET A 221 -11.79 -10.52 -6.76
N GLY A 222 -12.01 -9.30 -6.25
CA GLY A 222 -11.06 -8.19 -6.39
C GLY A 222 -9.73 -8.47 -5.70
N VAL A 223 -9.76 -9.03 -4.48
CA VAL A 223 -8.56 -9.45 -3.74
C VAL A 223 -7.84 -10.58 -4.48
N THR A 224 -8.55 -11.63 -4.90
CA THR A 224 -7.96 -12.79 -5.57
C THR A 224 -7.31 -12.42 -6.90
N LEU A 225 -7.99 -11.63 -7.74
CA LEU A 225 -7.44 -11.22 -9.04
C LEU A 225 -6.26 -10.25 -8.88
N TYR A 226 -6.33 -9.33 -7.90
CA TYR A 226 -5.19 -8.48 -7.59
C TYR A 226 -4.01 -9.32 -7.10
N ALA A 227 -4.22 -10.25 -6.16
CA ALA A 227 -3.15 -11.10 -5.62
C ALA A 227 -2.50 -11.92 -6.74
N TRP A 228 -3.30 -12.52 -7.61
CA TRP A 228 -2.81 -13.31 -8.75
C TRP A 228 -1.95 -12.47 -9.70
N ALA A 229 -2.45 -11.31 -10.14
CA ALA A 229 -1.72 -10.45 -11.07
C ALA A 229 -0.51 -9.76 -10.41
N GLY A 230 -0.64 -9.29 -9.17
CA GLY A 230 0.40 -8.57 -8.43
C GLY A 230 1.56 -9.46 -8.01
N PHE A 231 1.30 -10.63 -7.41
CA PHE A 231 2.37 -11.58 -7.10
C PHE A 231 2.97 -12.19 -8.36
N GLY A 232 2.16 -12.45 -9.39
CA GLY A 232 2.67 -12.88 -10.70
C GLY A 232 3.65 -11.87 -11.30
N ASN A 233 3.27 -10.58 -11.36
CA ASN A 233 4.15 -9.50 -11.82
C ASN A 233 5.45 -9.41 -10.99
N TYR A 234 5.35 -9.49 -9.66
CA TYR A 234 6.51 -9.40 -8.77
C TYR A 234 7.49 -10.58 -8.93
N ILE A 235 6.97 -11.81 -9.09
CA ILE A 235 7.78 -13.03 -9.23
C ILE A 235 8.42 -13.10 -10.61
N THR A 236 7.68 -12.78 -11.67
CA THR A 236 8.16 -12.91 -13.05
C THR A 236 9.19 -11.84 -13.43
N LYS A 237 9.30 -10.75 -12.67
CA LYS A 237 10.33 -9.71 -12.82
C LYS A 237 10.49 -9.25 -14.28
N PRO A 238 9.44 -8.67 -14.89
CA PRO A 238 9.54 -8.16 -16.26
C PRO A 238 10.72 -7.19 -16.37
N GLU A 239 11.48 -7.30 -17.45
CA GLU A 239 12.68 -6.49 -17.66
C GLU A 239 12.31 -5.01 -17.69
N ILE A 240 12.99 -4.22 -16.87
CA ILE A 240 12.75 -2.79 -16.74
C ILE A 240 13.79 -2.11 -17.59
N THR A 241 13.37 -1.31 -18.56
CA THR A 241 14.29 -0.43 -19.30
C THR A 241 14.77 0.66 -18.34
N THR A 242 15.95 0.48 -17.75
CA THR A 242 16.63 1.52 -16.98
C THR A 242 17.44 2.41 -17.90
N LEU A 243 17.65 3.67 -17.51
CA LEU A 243 18.61 4.52 -18.21
C LEU A 243 20.01 3.87 -18.15
N PRO A 244 20.84 4.03 -19.20
CA PRO A 244 22.20 3.55 -19.18
C PRO A 244 22.96 4.21 -18.03
N ARG A 245 23.60 3.37 -17.21
CA ARG A 245 24.43 3.81 -16.09
C ARG A 245 25.85 4.06 -16.60
N ASN A 246 26.52 5.03 -16.00
CA ASN A 246 27.88 5.39 -16.39
C ASN A 246 28.81 5.30 -15.18
N THR A 247 29.99 4.71 -15.39
CA THR A 247 31.04 4.53 -14.38
C THR A 247 32.35 5.21 -14.79
N THR A 248 32.37 5.91 -15.93
CA THR A 248 33.61 6.53 -16.46
C THR A 248 34.16 7.63 -15.56
N GLY A 249 33.32 8.25 -14.71
CA GLY A 249 33.71 9.31 -13.79
C GLY A 249 34.12 8.81 -12.39
N CYS A 250 34.10 7.50 -12.12
CA CYS A 250 34.49 6.98 -10.81
C CYS A 250 36.02 7.08 -10.63
N HIS A 251 36.46 8.09 -9.86
CA HIS A 251 37.88 8.31 -9.60
C HIS A 251 38.48 7.19 -8.75
N THR A 252 39.50 6.50 -9.28
CA THR A 252 40.18 5.38 -8.62
C THR A 252 41.00 5.76 -7.39
N ASN A 253 41.26 7.06 -7.16
CA ASN A 253 42.33 7.50 -6.25
C ASN A 253 41.84 8.08 -4.92
N SER A 254 40.53 8.13 -4.68
CA SER A 254 39.99 8.52 -3.38
C SER A 254 39.56 7.27 -2.64
N SER A 255 40.45 6.73 -1.82
CA SER A 255 40.07 5.90 -0.68
C SER A 255 39.25 6.78 0.26
N VAL A 256 37.95 6.87 0.00
CA VAL A 256 37.03 7.41 1.00
C VAL A 256 36.92 6.31 2.05
N ASP A 257 37.81 6.34 3.04
CA ASP A 257 37.66 5.64 4.31
C ASP A 257 36.47 6.28 5.06
N LEU A 258 35.27 6.17 4.49
CA LEU A 258 34.04 6.56 5.17
C LEU A 258 33.62 5.36 6.01
N LEU A 259 34.13 5.32 7.24
CA LEU A 259 33.67 4.51 8.36
C LEU A 259 33.19 3.11 7.97
N SER A 260 34.04 2.13 8.26
CA SER A 260 33.65 0.76 8.57
C SER A 260 32.60 0.74 9.68
N VAL A 261 31.35 1.10 9.37
CA VAL A 261 30.19 0.64 10.13
C VAL A 261 30.05 -0.81 9.69
N SER A 262 30.80 -1.66 10.38
CA SER A 262 30.64 -3.10 10.36
C SER A 262 29.26 -3.42 10.93
N THR A 263 28.21 -3.27 10.13
CA THR A 263 27.18 -4.30 10.15
C THR A 263 27.85 -5.51 9.51
N GLU A 264 28.39 -6.40 10.35
CA GLU A 264 28.49 -7.82 9.98
C GLU A 264 27.06 -8.29 9.70
N ALA A 265 26.56 -7.96 8.51
CA ALA A 265 25.46 -8.67 7.93
C ALA A 265 26.02 -10.06 7.67
N ILE A 266 25.51 -11.04 8.41
CA ILE A 266 25.75 -12.46 8.17
C ILE A 266 25.59 -12.68 6.66
N VAL A 267 26.72 -12.88 5.98
CA VAL A 267 26.77 -13.26 4.58
C VAL A 267 26.28 -14.69 4.55
N ILE A 268 24.97 -14.88 4.34
CA ILE A 268 24.46 -16.16 3.89
C ILE A 268 24.90 -16.28 2.43
N GLU A 269 26.08 -16.86 2.23
CA GLU A 269 26.73 -17.09 0.94
C GLU A 269 26.02 -18.14 0.07
N ASN A 270 24.77 -18.49 0.38
CA ASN A 270 23.98 -19.51 -0.30
C ASN A 270 22.57 -18.99 -0.66
N VAL A 271 22.48 -17.80 -1.26
CA VAL A 271 21.28 -17.47 -2.04
C VAL A 271 21.48 -18.14 -3.40
N PRO A 272 20.64 -19.12 -3.80
CA PRO A 272 20.78 -19.74 -5.10
C PRO A 272 20.71 -18.64 -6.16
N GLU A 273 21.70 -18.66 -7.05
CA GLU A 273 21.81 -17.83 -8.24
C GLU A 273 20.43 -17.71 -8.88
N VAL A 274 19.92 -16.47 -8.89
CA VAL A 274 18.59 -16.16 -9.41
C VAL A 274 18.61 -16.51 -10.88
N LEU A 275 17.81 -17.51 -11.26
CA LEU A 275 17.61 -17.97 -12.64
C LEU A 275 17.49 -16.76 -13.58
N HIS A 276 18.57 -16.47 -14.32
CA HIS A 276 18.56 -15.55 -15.44
C HIS A 276 17.75 -16.23 -16.54
N LEU A 277 16.45 -15.93 -16.59
CA LEU A 277 15.55 -16.44 -17.63
C LEU A 277 16.11 -15.99 -18.99
N THR A 278 16.38 -16.97 -19.84
CA THR A 278 16.92 -16.72 -21.18
C THR A 278 15.86 -16.02 -22.04
N ARG A 279 16.32 -15.22 -23.02
CA ARG A 279 15.49 -14.42 -23.95
C ARG A 279 14.40 -15.22 -24.71
N ASP A 280 14.49 -16.55 -24.72
CA ASP A 280 13.46 -17.45 -25.28
C ASP A 280 12.27 -17.69 -24.34
N GLU A 281 12.42 -17.53 -23.01
CA GLU A 281 11.34 -17.70 -22.01
C GLU A 281 10.46 -16.45 -21.84
N GLU A 282 10.88 -15.30 -22.38
CA GLU A 282 10.08 -14.06 -22.37
C GLU A 282 8.75 -14.20 -23.13
N SER A 283 8.67 -15.20 -24.02
CA SER A 283 7.49 -15.61 -24.78
C SER A 283 6.48 -16.45 -23.98
N GLY A 284 6.90 -17.04 -22.85
CA GLY A 284 6.06 -17.87 -21.97
C GLY A 284 5.39 -17.11 -20.82
N ILE A 285 5.70 -15.83 -20.65
CA ILE A 285 5.14 -15.00 -19.57
C ILE A 285 3.72 -14.59 -19.93
N PHE A 286 2.74 -14.97 -19.11
CA PHE A 286 1.36 -14.51 -19.25
C PHE A 286 1.30 -12.98 -19.34
N THR A 287 0.57 -12.46 -20.33
CA THR A 287 0.45 -11.02 -20.59
C THR A 287 0.00 -10.22 -19.36
N VAL A 288 -0.82 -10.82 -18.49
CA VAL A 288 -1.28 -10.22 -17.23
C VAL A 288 -0.11 -9.90 -16.29
N TYR A 289 0.95 -10.70 -16.30
CA TYR A 289 2.13 -10.47 -15.45
C TYR A 289 3.08 -9.42 -16.03
N LYS A 290 2.96 -9.09 -17.33
CA LYS A 290 3.69 -7.98 -17.96
C LYS A 290 3.03 -6.63 -17.70
N LEU A 291 1.79 -6.61 -17.21
CA LEU A 291 1.07 -5.40 -16.88
C LEU A 291 1.79 -4.62 -15.76
N SER A 292 1.90 -3.31 -15.88
CA SER A 292 2.46 -2.48 -14.80
C SER A 292 1.62 -2.61 -13.52
N TYR A 293 2.30 -2.86 -12.39
CA TYR A 293 1.66 -2.94 -11.08
C TYR A 293 0.92 -1.65 -10.68
N MET A 294 1.22 -0.52 -11.32
CA MET A 294 0.54 0.77 -11.11
C MET A 294 -0.93 0.73 -11.54
N TRP A 295 -1.29 -0.11 -12.51
CA TRP A 295 -2.69 -0.25 -12.96
C TRP A 295 -3.53 -1.15 -12.05
N LEU A 296 -2.89 -2.08 -11.34
CA LEU A 296 -3.59 -3.12 -10.56
C LEU A 296 -4.57 -2.56 -9.53
N PRO A 297 -4.27 -1.48 -8.77
CA PRO A 297 -5.21 -0.97 -7.77
C PRO A 297 -6.49 -0.46 -8.39
N LEU A 298 -6.40 0.29 -9.49
CA LEU A 298 -7.57 0.80 -10.19
C LEU A 298 -8.41 -0.35 -10.75
N PHE A 299 -7.78 -1.33 -11.40
CA PHE A 299 -8.49 -2.49 -11.94
C PHE A 299 -9.20 -3.29 -10.84
N SER A 300 -8.58 -3.45 -9.69
CA SER A 300 -9.20 -4.14 -8.55
C SER A 300 -10.41 -3.40 -7.99
N VAL A 301 -10.36 -2.07 -7.86
CA VAL A 301 -11.53 -1.25 -7.50
C VAL A 301 -12.67 -1.46 -8.50
N VAL A 302 -12.37 -1.37 -9.80
CA VAL A 302 -13.37 -1.52 -10.88
C VAL A 302 -13.96 -2.93 -10.88
N ILE A 303 -13.13 -3.96 -10.73
CA ILE A 303 -13.58 -5.36 -10.64
C ILE A 303 -14.52 -5.53 -9.46
N THR A 304 -14.15 -5.04 -8.26
CA THR A 304 -15.01 -5.16 -7.09
C THR A 304 -16.34 -4.43 -7.26
N LEU A 305 -16.34 -3.25 -7.88
CA LEU A 305 -17.56 -2.50 -8.21
C LEU A 305 -18.48 -3.27 -9.17
N VAL A 306 -17.92 -3.74 -10.30
CA VAL A 306 -18.69 -4.40 -11.36
C VAL A 306 -19.20 -5.76 -10.88
N VAL A 307 -18.31 -6.60 -10.35
CA VAL A 307 -18.68 -7.94 -9.85
C VAL A 307 -19.66 -7.82 -8.68
N GLY A 308 -19.42 -6.89 -7.75
CA GLY A 308 -20.29 -6.66 -6.60
C GLY A 308 -21.70 -6.23 -7.00
N TYR A 309 -21.81 -5.30 -7.96
CA TYR A 309 -23.09 -4.83 -8.50
C TYR A 309 -23.85 -5.93 -9.25
N VAL A 310 -23.16 -6.65 -10.15
CA VAL A 310 -23.77 -7.74 -10.94
C VAL A 310 -24.22 -8.88 -10.03
N ALA A 311 -23.38 -9.31 -9.07
CA ALA A 311 -23.73 -10.37 -8.14
C ALA A 311 -24.93 -9.98 -7.27
N SER A 312 -24.97 -8.74 -6.77
CA SER A 312 -26.10 -8.22 -5.99
C SER A 312 -27.39 -8.19 -6.79
N SER A 313 -27.33 -7.76 -8.05
CA SER A 313 -28.48 -7.71 -8.96
C SER A 313 -29.01 -9.11 -9.28
N LEU A 314 -28.12 -10.08 -9.54
CA LEU A 314 -28.48 -11.47 -9.82
C LEU A 314 -29.09 -12.16 -8.59
N LEU A 315 -28.54 -11.93 -7.40
CA LEU A 315 -29.09 -12.48 -6.15
C LEU A 315 -30.46 -11.89 -5.83
N LYS A 316 -30.65 -10.59 -6.03
CA LYS A 316 -31.95 -9.93 -5.87
C LYS A 316 -32.98 -10.49 -6.84
N TYR A 317 -32.61 -10.70 -8.11
CA TYR A 317 -33.48 -11.30 -9.11
C TYR A 317 -33.88 -12.74 -8.77
N LYS A 318 -32.94 -13.56 -8.27
CA LYS A 318 -33.25 -14.92 -7.81
C LYS A 318 -34.21 -14.93 -6.62
N TRP A 319 -34.06 -13.99 -5.70
CA TRP A 319 -34.95 -13.88 -4.55
C TRP A 319 -36.38 -13.52 -4.97
N THR A 320 -36.56 -12.49 -5.81
CA THR A 320 -37.89 -12.12 -6.33
C THR A 320 -38.49 -13.19 -7.25
N SER A 321 -37.68 -13.90 -8.04
CA SER A 321 -38.16 -15.02 -8.86
C SER A 321 -38.64 -16.20 -8.01
N ASN A 322 -37.96 -16.52 -6.91
CA ASN A 322 -38.38 -17.58 -6.00
C ASN A 322 -39.68 -17.24 -5.28
N ASP A 323 -39.87 -15.99 -4.86
CA ASP A 323 -41.13 -15.54 -4.25
C ASP A 323 -42.30 -15.58 -5.25
N ASN A 324 -42.07 -15.20 -6.51
CA ASN A 324 -43.10 -15.30 -7.55
C ASN A 324 -43.49 -16.76 -7.89
N THR A 325 -42.57 -17.71 -7.75
CA THR A 325 -42.90 -19.16 -7.85
C THR A 325 -43.50 -19.74 -6.57
N GLY A 326 -43.32 -19.08 -5.41
CA GLY A 326 -43.93 -19.46 -4.14
C GLY A 326 -45.34 -18.90 -3.94
N LEU A 327 -45.68 -17.81 -4.62
CA LEU A 327 -46.98 -17.13 -4.54
C LEU A 327 -48.10 -17.83 -5.33
N GLU A 328 -47.82 -18.89 -6.12
CA GLU A 328 -48.87 -19.77 -6.63
C GLU A 328 -49.36 -20.82 -5.62
N ARG A 329 -48.84 -20.84 -4.38
CA ARG A 329 -49.26 -21.86 -3.38
C ARG A 329 -50.13 -21.42 -2.23
N ASN A 330 -50.43 -20.14 -1.99
CA ASN A 330 -51.37 -19.75 -0.94
C ASN A 330 -52.21 -18.54 -1.34
N ASN A 331 -53.40 -18.83 -1.87
CA ASN A 331 -54.50 -17.88 -2.00
C ASN A 331 -55.21 -17.67 -0.64
N PHE A 332 -55.45 -16.39 -0.32
CA PHE A 332 -56.37 -15.78 0.67
C PHE A 332 -55.90 -15.53 2.12
N PRO A 333 -56.39 -14.45 2.78
CA PRO A 333 -56.80 -13.12 2.29
C PRO A 333 -56.13 -11.94 3.05
N ASN A 334 -56.30 -10.75 2.46
CA ASN A 334 -56.05 -9.41 2.98
C ASN A 334 -56.27 -9.22 4.50
N SER A 335 -55.34 -8.53 5.13
CA SER A 335 -55.65 -7.56 6.17
C SER A 335 -54.74 -6.34 6.01
N GLU A 336 -55.39 -5.21 5.76
CA GLU A 336 -54.86 -3.86 5.90
C GLU A 336 -54.24 -3.62 7.30
N ASP A 337 -53.49 -2.53 7.39
CA ASP A 337 -53.09 -1.79 8.60
C ASP A 337 -51.97 -2.33 9.49
N SER A 338 -50.78 -1.73 9.35
CA SER A 338 -50.21 -0.89 10.42
C SER A 338 -48.95 -0.14 9.97
N GLU A 339 -49.19 1.14 9.72
CA GLU A 339 -48.35 2.31 10.01
C GLU A 339 -47.02 2.13 10.78
N VAL A 340 -46.03 2.89 10.27
CA VAL A 340 -45.16 3.84 11.00
C VAL A 340 -44.24 3.27 12.08
N ARG A 341 -42.93 3.45 11.87
CA ARG A 341 -42.07 4.21 12.81
C ARG A 341 -40.79 4.69 12.13
N LEU A 342 -40.68 6.02 12.11
CA LEU A 342 -39.46 6.80 11.92
C LEU A 342 -38.41 6.47 12.99
#